data_AF-A0A8S2KXR9-F1
#
_entry.id   AF-A0A8S2KXR9-F1
#
_cell.length_a   1.000
_cell.length_b   1.000
_cell.length_c   1.000
_cell.angle_alpha   90.00
_cell.angle_beta   90.00
_cell.angle_gamma   90.00
#
_symmetry.space_group_name_H-M   'P 1'
#
loop_
_entity.id
_entity.type
_entity.pdbx_description
1 polymer ?
#
loop_
_entity_poly.entity_id
_entity_poly.type
_entity_poly.pdbx_seq_one_letter_code
_entity_poly.pdbx_strand_id
1 'polypeptide(L)'
;VTICNYIRELLRFGVYESVIQDHLVQAEYWQDPHQEATYRRVSVFLADINQERTFNPDYKTNFLKIRNLVLVKFLRDTMVDPHESEHFGFYAENNTAKIVPLRESTLYANDLLGLKIMDQQSRIKFLESDTDHLRFTDQWFIDNIIPFLKD
;
A
#
# COMPACT_ATOMS: atom_id res chain seq x y z
N VAL A 1 19.08 -19.90 6.78
CA VAL A 1 18.32 -19.53 5.56
C VAL A 1 16.93 -19.14 6.03
N THR A 2 16.59 -17.86 5.93
CA THR A 2 15.40 -17.27 6.55
C THR A 2 14.15 -17.67 5.77
N ILE A 3 13.02 -17.83 6.46
CA ILE A 3 11.68 -18.02 5.86
C ILE A 3 11.42 -16.99 4.74
N CYS A 4 11.89 -15.75 4.91
CA CYS A 4 11.81 -14.70 3.89
C CYS A 4 12.48 -15.05 2.56
N ASN A 5 13.62 -15.76 2.57
CA ASN A 5 14.28 -16.15 1.32
C ASN A 5 13.51 -17.27 0.60
N TYR A 6 12.90 -18.18 1.35
CA TYR A 6 12.07 -19.25 0.79
C TYR A 6 10.76 -18.68 0.21
N ILE A 7 10.13 -17.75 0.92
CA ILE A 7 8.97 -17.00 0.43
C ILE A 7 9.35 -16.21 -0.83
N ARG A 8 10.48 -15.49 -0.83
CA ARG A 8 10.94 -14.72 -2.00
C ARG A 8 11.20 -15.59 -3.24
N GLU A 9 11.73 -16.79 -3.07
CA GLU A 9 11.94 -17.75 -4.16
C GLU A 9 10.61 -18.39 -4.65
N LEU A 10 9.69 -18.74 -3.75
CA LEU A 10 8.34 -19.20 -4.12
C LEU A 10 7.53 -18.13 -4.87
N LEU A 11 7.64 -16.87 -4.43
CA LEU A 11 6.95 -15.74 -5.02
C LEU A 11 7.43 -15.45 -6.46
N ARG A 12 8.69 -15.76 -6.78
CA ARG A 12 9.26 -15.54 -8.13
C ARG A 12 8.66 -16.42 -9.23
N PHE A 13 8.15 -17.62 -8.90
CA PHE A 13 7.68 -18.57 -9.90
C PHE A 13 6.18 -18.88 -9.84
N GLY A 14 5.51 -18.63 -8.70
CA GLY A 14 4.12 -19.06 -8.50
C GLY A 14 3.23 -18.10 -7.74
N VAL A 15 3.64 -16.86 -7.45
CA VAL A 15 2.82 -15.94 -6.62
C VAL A 15 1.41 -15.74 -7.18
N TYR A 16 1.25 -15.75 -8.50
CA TYR A 16 -0.03 -15.60 -9.18
C TYR A 16 -0.66 -16.95 -9.59
N GLU A 17 -0.24 -18.06 -9.00
CA GLU A 17 -1.00 -19.31 -9.10
C GLU A 17 -2.18 -19.26 -8.13
N SER A 18 -3.36 -19.72 -8.55
CA SER A 18 -4.59 -19.59 -7.75
C SER A 18 -4.47 -20.22 -6.36
N VAL A 19 -3.86 -21.41 -6.27
CA VAL A 19 -3.64 -22.10 -5.00
C VAL A 19 -2.79 -21.27 -4.04
N ILE A 20 -1.81 -20.51 -4.56
CA ILE A 20 -0.94 -19.66 -3.74
C ILE A 20 -1.69 -18.40 -3.30
N GLN A 21 -2.45 -17.77 -4.21
CA GLN A 21 -3.31 -16.63 -3.86
C GLN A 21 -4.35 -16.98 -2.78
N ASP A 22 -4.88 -18.20 -2.76
CA ASP A 22 -5.92 -18.61 -1.80
C ASP A 22 -5.38 -19.06 -0.43
N HIS A 23 -4.07 -19.31 -0.29
CA HIS A 23 -3.48 -19.91 0.92
C HIS A 23 -2.29 -19.13 1.51
N LEU A 24 -1.80 -18.08 0.84
CA LEU A 24 -0.67 -17.29 1.30
C LEU A 24 -1.00 -15.79 1.29
N VAL A 25 -1.21 -15.23 2.49
CA VAL A 25 -1.58 -13.82 2.68
C VAL A 25 -0.62 -12.86 1.98
N GLN A 26 0.70 -13.14 1.98
CA GLN A 26 1.70 -12.30 1.32
C GLN A 26 1.53 -12.25 -0.21
N ALA A 27 0.97 -13.31 -0.81
CA ALA A 27 0.73 -13.36 -2.25
C ALA A 27 -0.44 -12.45 -2.64
N GLU A 28 -1.46 -12.32 -1.79
CA GLU A 28 -2.68 -11.55 -2.05
C GLU A 28 -2.40 -10.04 -2.28
N TYR A 29 -1.33 -9.54 -1.67
CA TYR A 29 -0.84 -8.15 -1.84
C TYR A 29 0.52 -8.04 -2.52
N TRP A 30 1.03 -9.12 -3.11
CA TRP A 30 2.21 -9.03 -3.94
C TRP A 30 1.89 -8.27 -5.23
N GLN A 31 2.60 -7.16 -5.46
CA GLN A 31 2.50 -6.36 -6.67
C GLN A 31 3.84 -6.38 -7.40
N ASP A 32 3.88 -7.03 -8.56
CA ASP A 32 5.08 -7.10 -9.40
C ASP A 32 5.05 -6.00 -10.47
N PRO A 33 5.92 -4.96 -10.38
CA PRO A 33 5.94 -3.86 -11.34
C PRO A 33 6.36 -4.31 -12.76
N HIS A 34 6.98 -5.48 -12.92
CA HIS A 34 7.34 -6.04 -14.23
C HIS A 34 6.24 -6.93 -14.81
N GLN A 35 5.21 -7.27 -14.03
CA GLN A 35 4.07 -8.11 -14.44
C GLN A 35 2.73 -7.50 -14.02
N GLU A 36 2.62 -6.18 -14.16
CA GLU A 36 1.43 -5.40 -13.78
C GLU A 36 0.12 -5.97 -14.38
N ALA A 37 0.13 -6.37 -15.64
CA ALA A 37 -1.06 -6.98 -16.27
C ALA A 37 -1.48 -8.31 -15.60
N THR A 38 -0.51 -9.13 -15.18
CA THR A 38 -0.78 -10.38 -14.46
C THR A 38 -1.26 -10.10 -13.05
N TYR A 39 -0.59 -9.18 -12.33
CA TYR A 39 -1.00 -8.68 -11.02
C TYR A 39 -2.46 -8.26 -11.01
N ARG A 40 -2.84 -7.34 -11.92
CA ARG A 40 -4.22 -6.82 -11.99
C ARG A 40 -5.21 -7.92 -12.28
N ARG A 41 -4.87 -8.90 -13.13
CA ARG A 41 -5.79 -9.98 -13.48
C ARG A 41 -5.98 -10.99 -12.33
N VAL A 42 -4.93 -11.28 -11.57
CA VAL A 42 -4.88 -12.48 -10.72
C VAL A 42 -4.88 -12.19 -9.23
N SER A 43 -4.39 -11.03 -8.77
CA SER A 43 -4.44 -10.68 -7.35
C SER A 43 -5.89 -10.74 -6.85
N VAL A 44 -6.12 -11.59 -5.86
CA VAL A 44 -7.47 -11.85 -5.30
C VAL A 44 -7.91 -10.78 -4.31
N PHE A 45 -6.98 -9.92 -3.87
CA PHE A 45 -7.22 -8.89 -2.87
C PHE A 45 -6.75 -7.51 -3.31
N LEU A 46 -5.44 -7.26 -3.41
CA LEU A 46 -4.90 -5.91 -3.57
C LEU A 46 -5.36 -5.23 -4.86
N ALA A 47 -5.39 -5.96 -5.98
CA ALA A 47 -5.91 -5.43 -7.24
C ALA A 47 -7.42 -5.10 -7.18
N ASP A 48 -8.19 -5.83 -6.37
CA ASP A 48 -9.62 -5.58 -6.18
C ASP A 48 -9.85 -4.32 -5.34
N ILE A 49 -9.25 -4.25 -4.14
CA ILE A 49 -9.42 -3.09 -3.25
C ILE A 49 -8.82 -1.79 -3.81
N ASN A 50 -7.83 -1.89 -4.70
CA ASN A 50 -7.25 -0.74 -5.41
C ASN A 50 -7.96 -0.40 -6.73
N GLN A 51 -9.09 -1.04 -7.03
CA GLN A 51 -9.92 -0.72 -8.20
C GLN A 51 -9.21 -0.94 -9.55
N GLU A 52 -8.23 -1.84 -9.59
CA GLU A 52 -7.36 -2.07 -10.76
C GLU A 52 -8.00 -2.97 -11.83
N ARG A 53 -9.11 -3.65 -11.49
CA ARG A 53 -9.85 -4.56 -12.39
C ARG A 53 -11.17 -3.99 -12.86
N THR A 54 -12.05 -3.69 -11.91
CA THR A 54 -13.40 -3.25 -12.16
C THR A 54 -13.74 -2.24 -11.08
N PHE A 55 -14.18 -1.07 -11.51
CA PHE A 55 -14.52 -0.01 -10.58
C PHE A 55 -15.73 -0.41 -9.73
N ASN A 56 -15.53 -0.50 -8.41
CA ASN A 56 -16.60 -0.70 -7.44
C ASN A 56 -16.93 0.63 -6.72
N PRO A 57 -18.08 1.28 -7.00
CA PRO A 57 -18.43 2.58 -6.39
C PRO A 57 -18.63 2.50 -4.87
N ASP A 58 -18.96 1.32 -4.32
CA ASP A 58 -19.19 1.16 -2.89
C ASP A 58 -17.88 1.30 -2.10
N TYR A 59 -16.74 0.87 -2.67
CA TYR A 59 -15.44 1.02 -2.04
C TYR A 59 -15.09 2.48 -1.84
N LYS A 60 -15.25 3.30 -2.89
CA LYS A 60 -15.09 4.76 -2.80
C LYS A 60 -16.04 5.38 -1.78
N THR A 61 -17.32 5.03 -1.85
CA THR A 61 -18.36 5.57 -0.96
C THR A 61 -18.05 5.25 0.51
N ASN A 62 -17.59 4.04 0.79
CA ASN A 62 -17.26 3.59 2.14
C ASN A 62 -15.94 4.21 2.64
N PHE A 63 -14.91 4.25 1.80
CA PHE A 63 -13.62 4.83 2.17
C PHE A 63 -13.73 6.34 2.48
N LEU A 64 -14.58 7.06 1.75
CA LEU A 64 -14.91 8.46 2.02
C LEU A 64 -15.62 8.71 3.35
N LYS A 65 -16.05 7.69 4.11
CA LYS A 65 -16.60 7.86 5.47
C LYS A 65 -15.52 8.07 6.53
N ILE A 66 -14.26 7.76 6.24
CA ILE A 66 -13.14 7.82 7.20
C ILE A 66 -12.79 9.26 7.58
N ARG A 67 -12.94 9.68 8.84
CA ARG A 67 -12.65 11.07 9.26
C ARG A 67 -11.22 11.51 8.92
N ASN A 68 -10.22 10.72 9.30
CA ASN A 68 -8.80 10.94 9.00
C ASN A 68 -8.16 9.64 8.53
N LEU A 69 -7.38 9.68 7.44
CA LEU A 69 -6.49 8.61 7.01
C LEU A 69 -5.07 9.01 7.40
N VAL A 70 -4.52 8.39 8.45
CA VAL A 70 -3.17 8.66 8.94
C VAL A 70 -2.24 7.58 8.44
N LEU A 71 -1.29 7.96 7.59
CA LEU A 71 -0.30 7.07 6.97
C LEU A 71 1.07 7.37 7.58
N VAL A 72 1.66 6.37 8.23
CA VAL A 72 2.98 6.48 8.86
C VAL A 72 3.97 5.74 7.97
N LYS A 73 5.04 6.43 7.56
CA LYS A 73 6.14 5.86 6.81
C LYS A 73 7.41 5.77 7.66
N PHE A 74 8.08 4.64 7.65
CA PHE A 74 9.37 4.43 8.31
C PHE A 74 10.50 4.71 7.30
N LEU A 75 11.32 5.72 7.57
CA LEU A 75 12.34 6.19 6.60
C LEU A 75 13.53 5.22 6.45
N ARG A 76 13.69 4.28 7.39
CA ARG A 76 14.74 3.27 7.37
C ARG A 76 14.16 1.86 7.36
N ASP A 77 12.94 1.71 6.82
CA ASP A 77 12.25 0.43 6.75
C ASP A 77 13.08 -0.59 5.95
N THR A 78 13.36 -1.73 6.57
CA THR A 78 14.08 -2.85 5.95
C THR A 78 13.17 -4.02 5.58
N MET A 79 11.86 -3.88 5.80
CA MET A 79 10.85 -4.92 5.63
C MET A 79 9.90 -4.63 4.46
N VAL A 80 9.47 -3.38 4.28
CA VAL A 80 8.58 -2.95 3.20
C VAL A 80 9.41 -2.47 2.01
N ASP A 81 9.21 -3.09 0.84
CA ASP A 81 9.94 -2.78 -0.39
C ASP A 81 8.94 -2.60 -1.54
N PRO A 82 8.72 -1.37 -2.05
CA PRO A 82 9.31 -0.11 -1.62
C PRO A 82 8.63 0.47 -0.38
N HIS A 83 9.39 1.07 0.54
CA HIS A 83 8.85 1.70 1.76
C HIS A 83 7.90 2.88 1.44
N GLU A 84 7.94 3.43 0.23
CA GLU A 84 6.93 4.37 -0.26
C GLU A 84 5.50 3.80 -0.34
N SER A 85 5.34 2.48 -0.34
CA SER A 85 4.04 1.80 -0.26
C SER A 85 3.26 2.19 1.00
N GLU A 86 3.95 2.52 2.09
CA GLU A 86 3.35 2.99 3.35
C GLU A 86 2.57 4.30 3.18
N HIS A 87 2.91 5.08 2.14
CA HIS A 87 2.25 6.34 1.76
C HIS A 87 1.51 6.24 0.40
N PHE A 88 1.08 5.04 -0.01
CA PHE A 88 0.44 4.76 -1.31
C PHE A 88 1.32 5.07 -2.54
N GLY A 89 2.62 5.25 -2.37
CA GLY A 89 3.57 5.28 -3.49
C GLY A 89 3.90 3.86 -3.95
N PHE A 90 4.32 3.69 -5.19
CA PHE A 90 4.81 2.39 -5.66
C PHE A 90 5.83 2.55 -6.79
N TYR A 91 6.46 1.46 -7.21
CA TYR A 91 7.32 1.49 -8.38
C TYR A 91 6.55 1.90 -9.65
N ALA A 92 7.26 2.53 -10.59
CA ALA A 92 6.76 2.72 -11.93
C ALA A 92 6.68 1.37 -12.67
N GLU A 93 5.70 1.23 -13.56
CA GLU A 93 5.55 0.03 -14.39
C GLU A 93 6.85 -0.25 -15.17
N ASN A 94 7.32 -1.49 -15.09
CA ASN A 94 8.58 -2.00 -15.63
C ASN A 94 9.86 -1.31 -15.10
N ASN A 95 9.81 -0.52 -14.03
CA ASN A 95 10.97 0.19 -13.50
C ASN A 95 10.96 0.31 -11.97
N THR A 96 11.68 -0.60 -11.31
CA THR A 96 11.88 -0.61 -9.85
C THR A 96 12.85 0.45 -9.32
N ALA A 97 13.54 1.20 -10.19
CA ALA A 97 14.40 2.31 -9.77
C ALA A 97 13.65 3.65 -9.68
N LYS A 98 12.41 3.71 -10.17
CA LYS A 98 11.57 4.91 -10.15
C LYS A 98 10.34 4.68 -9.28
N ILE A 99 10.10 5.59 -8.35
CA ILE A 99 8.87 5.64 -7.57
C ILE A 99 7.85 6.58 -8.21
N VAL A 100 6.60 6.16 -8.24
CA VAL A 100 5.41 6.96 -8.53
C VAL A 100 4.72 7.25 -7.20
N PRO A 101 4.72 8.51 -6.70
CA PRO A 101 4.01 8.85 -5.49
C PRO A 101 2.49 8.80 -5.71
N LEU A 102 1.71 8.69 -4.62
CA LEU A 102 0.24 8.65 -4.67
C LEU A 102 -0.35 9.71 -5.63
N ARG A 103 0.09 10.97 -5.52
CA ARG A 103 -0.46 12.10 -6.28
C ARG A 103 -0.22 12.03 -7.79
N GLU A 104 0.70 11.18 -8.24
CA GLU A 104 1.02 10.93 -9.64
C GLU A 104 0.39 9.61 -10.16
N SER A 105 -0.21 8.81 -9.28
CA SER A 105 -0.82 7.53 -9.64
C SER A 105 -2.16 7.68 -10.39
N THR A 106 -2.51 6.68 -11.19
CA THR A 106 -3.84 6.58 -11.83
C THR A 106 -4.96 6.52 -10.80
N LEU A 107 -4.75 5.83 -9.69
CA LEU A 107 -5.68 5.71 -8.55
C LEU A 107 -6.11 7.10 -8.04
N TYR A 108 -5.14 8.01 -7.87
CA TYR A 108 -5.39 9.37 -7.42
C TYR A 108 -5.90 10.28 -8.53
N ALA A 109 -5.32 10.23 -9.73
CA ALA A 109 -5.70 11.08 -10.86
C ALA A 109 -7.19 10.93 -11.21
N ASN A 110 -7.68 9.69 -11.22
CA ASN A 110 -9.08 9.34 -11.47
C ASN A 110 -9.95 9.28 -10.20
N ASP A 111 -9.33 9.50 -9.04
CA ASP A 111 -9.99 9.49 -7.72
C ASP A 111 -10.84 8.22 -7.48
N LEU A 112 -10.28 7.04 -7.79
CA LEU A 112 -11.03 5.77 -7.78
C LEU A 112 -11.46 5.32 -6.38
N LEU A 113 -10.73 5.73 -5.34
CA LEU A 113 -11.04 5.45 -3.93
C LEU A 113 -11.48 6.69 -3.13
N GLY A 114 -11.52 7.88 -3.75
CA GLY A 114 -11.79 9.12 -3.02
C GLY A 114 -10.55 9.75 -2.34
N LEU A 115 -9.35 9.22 -2.62
CA LEU A 115 -8.09 9.71 -2.06
C LEU A 115 -7.79 11.16 -2.43
N LYS A 116 -8.15 11.60 -3.64
CA LYS A 116 -7.97 12.99 -4.07
C LYS A 116 -8.89 13.93 -3.30
N ILE A 117 -10.14 13.53 -3.08
CA ILE A 117 -11.09 14.27 -2.25
C ILE A 117 -10.56 14.38 -0.81
N MET A 118 -10.10 13.26 -0.23
CA MET A 118 -9.58 13.25 1.14
C MET A 118 -8.31 14.11 1.29
N ASP A 119 -7.38 14.04 0.34
CA ASP A 119 -6.15 14.85 0.35
C ASP A 119 -6.48 16.36 0.24
N GLN A 120 -7.37 16.74 -0.67
CA GLN A 120 -7.83 18.13 -0.82
C GLN A 120 -8.57 18.66 0.43
N GLN A 121 -9.26 17.79 1.16
CA GLN A 121 -9.91 18.10 2.43
C GLN A 121 -8.94 18.05 3.62
N SER A 122 -7.64 17.84 3.39
CA SER A 122 -6.61 17.66 4.42
C SER A 122 -6.92 16.53 5.41
N ARG A 123 -7.67 15.50 4.97
CA ARG A 123 -8.04 14.31 5.76
C ARG A 123 -7.00 13.21 5.67
N ILE A 124 -6.09 13.25 4.70
CA ILE A 124 -4.93 12.37 4.66
C ILE A 124 -3.78 13.05 5.40
N LYS A 125 -3.17 12.35 6.35
CA LYS A 125 -2.00 12.80 7.12
C LYS A 125 -0.83 11.89 6.78
N PHE A 126 0.22 12.48 6.23
CA PHE A 126 1.47 11.79 5.95
C PHE A 126 2.44 12.08 7.09
N LEU A 127 2.74 11.06 7.88
CA LEU A 127 3.69 11.11 8.98
C LEU A 127 4.91 10.27 8.63
N GLU A 128 6.06 10.65 9.15
CA GLU A 128 7.31 9.94 8.95
C GLU A 128 7.99 9.69 10.30
N SER A 129 8.63 8.52 10.43
CA SER A 129 9.47 8.14 11.55
C SER A 129 10.86 7.76 11.02
N ASP A 130 11.92 8.39 11.51
CA ASP A 130 13.31 8.11 11.10
C ASP A 130 13.88 6.85 11.75
N THR A 131 13.19 5.73 11.56
CA THR A 131 13.49 4.44 12.18
C THR A 131 13.12 3.30 11.24
N ASP A 132 13.41 2.07 11.66
CA ASP A 132 13.10 0.83 10.94
C ASP A 132 11.65 0.38 11.23
N HIS A 133 11.18 -0.65 10.51
CA HIS A 133 9.81 -1.13 10.50
C HIS A 133 9.19 -1.24 11.90
N LEU A 134 8.07 -0.54 12.12
CA LEU A 134 7.31 -0.51 13.38
C LEU A 134 8.11 -0.06 14.61
N ARG A 135 9.25 0.61 14.41
CA ARG A 135 9.99 1.24 15.50
C ARG A 135 9.57 2.70 15.63
N PHE A 136 9.38 3.15 16.84
CA PHE A 136 9.18 4.57 17.18
C PHE A 136 9.32 4.71 18.69
N THR A 137 9.57 5.91 19.17
CA THR A 137 9.60 6.18 20.62
C THR A 137 8.19 6.42 21.13
N ASP A 138 7.96 6.18 22.42
CA ASP A 138 6.69 6.55 23.09
C ASP A 138 6.39 8.03 22.89
N GLN A 139 7.41 8.90 22.97
CA GLN A 139 7.26 10.33 22.73
C GLN A 139 6.76 10.61 21.30
N TRP A 140 7.33 9.97 20.28
CA TRP A 140 6.87 10.13 18.90
C TRP A 140 5.41 9.69 18.75
N PHE A 141 5.02 8.57 19.38
CA PHE A 141 3.64 8.08 19.37
C PHE A 141 2.67 9.05 20.05
N ILE A 142 3.05 9.59 21.22
CA ILE A 142 2.28 10.59 21.96
C ILE A 142 2.09 11.86 21.15
N ASP A 143 3.14 12.33 20.47
CA ASP A 143 3.09 13.58 19.73
C ASP A 143 2.35 13.47 18.39
N ASN A 144 2.46 12.31 17.72
CA ASN A 144 2.00 12.17 16.34
C ASN A 144 0.75 11.29 16.15
N ILE A 145 0.46 10.36 17.07
CA ILE A 145 -0.68 9.43 16.92
C ILE A 145 -1.82 9.75 17.89
N ILE A 146 -1.51 9.96 19.17
CA ILE A 146 -2.51 10.28 20.19
C ILE A 146 -3.45 11.45 19.81
N PRO A 147 -3.03 12.53 19.12
CA PRO A 147 -3.94 13.59 18.69
C PRO A 147 -5.09 13.12 17.79
N PHE A 148 -4.96 11.99 17.09
CA PHE A 148 -6.00 11.42 16.23
C PHE A 148 -6.93 10.42 16.95
N LEU A 149 -6.59 10.03 18.19
CA LEU A 149 -7.35 9.08 19.00
C LEU A 149 -8.19 9.75 20.09
N LYS A 150 -7.97 11.04 20.31
CA LYS A 150 -8.80 11.86 21.22
C LYS A 150 -10.06 12.30 20.47
N ASP A 151 -11.21 12.17 21.13
CA ASP A 151 -12.53 12.50 20.57
C ASP A 151 -12.66 13.96 20.07
#